data_AF-A0A9P6BZ93-F1
#
_entry.id   AF-A0A9P6BZ93-F1
#
_cell.length_a   1.000
_cell.length_b   1.000
_cell.length_c   1.000
_cell.angle_alpha   90.00
_cell.angle_beta   90.00
_cell.angle_gamma   90.00
#
_symmetry.space_group_name_H-M   'P 1'
#
loop_
_entity.id
_entity.type
_entity.pdbx_description
1 polymer ?
#
loop_
_entity_poly.entity_id
_entity_poly.type
_entity_poly.pdbx_seq_one_letter_code
_entity_poly.pdbx_strand_id
1 'polypeptide(L)'
;MSSHPLRDLLMLGKPDPATHIHIASLNPDLVASEILFAMKLQLGDVSQAHVTLVVIDDETEGVLGSLRRGFDTIREKFKLDYPGRWPPESHLLQLALLASDDVDIASFLLRFIGDELRCDPVGQLKVCMKFLDGGRIVSSGAIDPSRTLGLLYRSILSGILPDHLPIAMRILRLLNFHHHGLNTVHDQARFLGPDQATFHRSIQKLHCVVYVPPVNECNTTAVRIYDHSFSDFLEDSDRSGKFYLKRGVPGYNFALRCLHWIENSTGLPSDEAIFSFSVSNGWGACCNRSDDLIPGLINRLERFDFCRLTNAHIGQASDCWKPMVYDGFAKFLQWLFSLVS
;
A
#
# COMPACT_ATOMS: atom_id res chain seq x y z
N MET A 1 -20.68 -23.48 37.85
CA MET A 1 -20.20 -22.11 38.07
C MET A 1 -20.35 -21.39 36.74
N SER A 2 -21.48 -20.71 36.53
CA SER A 2 -21.75 -19.96 35.30
C SER A 2 -20.86 -18.71 35.29
N SER A 3 -20.05 -18.55 34.24
CA SER A 3 -19.37 -17.28 33.99
C SER A 3 -20.43 -16.21 33.74
N HIS A 4 -20.37 -15.12 34.49
CA HIS A 4 -21.31 -14.02 34.33
C HIS A 4 -21.09 -13.40 32.93
N PRO A 5 -22.12 -13.27 32.07
CA PRO A 5 -21.99 -12.76 30.69
C PRO A 5 -21.46 -11.33 30.57
N LEU A 6 -21.27 -10.63 31.71
CA LEU A 6 -20.84 -9.24 31.79
C LEU A 6 -19.32 -9.08 31.94
N ARG A 7 -18.56 -10.17 32.11
CA ARG A 7 -17.09 -10.10 32.19
C ARG A 7 -16.44 -9.75 30.85
N ASP A 8 -17.15 -9.94 29.76
CA ASP A 8 -16.61 -9.85 28.41
C ASP A 8 -16.89 -8.49 27.73
N LEU A 9 -17.48 -7.55 28.48
CA LEU A 9 -17.78 -6.20 27.99
C LEU A 9 -16.62 -5.24 28.29
N LEU A 10 -15.99 -4.73 27.22
CA LEU A 10 -14.93 -3.72 27.32
C LEU A 10 -15.48 -2.33 26.94
N MET A 11 -15.37 -1.38 27.87
CA MET A 11 -15.76 0.02 27.67
C MET A 11 -14.69 0.77 26.87
N LEU A 12 -15.08 1.32 25.72
CA LEU A 12 -14.22 2.10 24.84
C LEU A 12 -14.43 3.60 25.09
N GLY A 13 -13.90 4.13 26.19
CA GLY A 13 -13.91 5.57 26.50
C GLY A 13 -14.15 5.89 27.98
N LYS A 14 -13.92 7.16 28.37
CA LYS A 14 -14.37 7.68 29.68
C LYS A 14 -15.85 8.05 29.58
N PRO A 15 -16.67 7.71 30.58
CA PRO A 15 -18.06 8.14 30.61
C PRO A 15 -18.11 9.65 30.86
N ASP A 16 -18.47 10.42 29.84
CA ASP A 16 -18.91 11.80 29.95
C ASP A 16 -20.37 11.82 29.45
N PRO A 17 -21.31 12.44 30.18
CA PRO A 17 -22.73 12.49 29.82
C PRO A 17 -23.03 13.03 28.41
N ALA A 18 -22.07 13.65 27.73
CA ALA A 18 -22.19 14.09 26.35
C ALA A 18 -21.57 13.14 25.29
N THR A 19 -21.04 11.96 25.67
CA THR A 19 -20.16 11.17 24.78
C THR A 19 -20.76 9.83 24.35
N HIS A 20 -20.53 9.47 23.09
CA HIS A 20 -20.79 8.13 22.52
C HIS A 20 -20.02 7.04 23.30
N ILE A 21 -20.73 6.04 23.83
CA ILE A 21 -20.11 4.91 24.54
C ILE A 21 -20.04 3.73 23.58
N HIS A 22 -18.84 3.31 23.20
CA HIS A 22 -18.69 2.08 22.42
C HIS A 22 -18.40 0.90 23.37
N ILE A 23 -19.08 -0.22 23.15
CA ILE A 23 -18.93 -1.43 23.97
C ILE A 23 -18.62 -2.60 23.05
N ALA A 24 -17.48 -3.24 23.28
CA ALA A 24 -17.13 -4.48 22.61
C ALA A 24 -17.70 -5.67 23.39
N SER A 25 -18.41 -6.59 22.72
CA SER A 25 -18.84 -7.87 23.26
C SER A 25 -18.17 -9.01 22.49
N LEU A 26 -17.55 -9.95 23.20
CA LEU A 26 -17.02 -11.21 22.66
C LEU A 26 -18.09 -12.31 22.55
N ASN A 27 -19.33 -12.01 22.96
CA ASN A 27 -20.42 -12.95 22.90
C ASN A 27 -21.49 -12.46 21.91
N PRO A 28 -21.70 -13.17 20.79
CA PRO A 28 -22.67 -12.79 19.76
C PRO A 28 -24.12 -13.02 20.20
N ASP A 29 -24.35 -13.84 21.23
CA ASP A 29 -25.70 -14.15 21.77
C ASP A 29 -26.18 -13.12 22.80
N LEU A 30 -25.31 -12.17 23.21
CA LEU A 30 -25.70 -11.13 24.15
C LEU A 30 -26.67 -10.15 23.47
N VAL A 31 -27.92 -10.17 23.93
CA VAL A 31 -28.98 -9.33 23.38
C VAL A 31 -28.76 -7.88 23.82
N ALA A 32 -28.95 -6.91 22.91
CA ALA A 32 -28.78 -5.47 23.20
C ALA A 32 -29.52 -5.00 24.47
N SER A 33 -30.65 -5.65 24.81
CA SER A 33 -31.42 -5.41 26.03
C SER A 33 -30.69 -5.77 27.33
N GLU A 34 -29.91 -6.86 27.35
CA GLU A 34 -29.13 -7.31 28.51
C GLU A 34 -27.94 -6.39 28.76
N ILE A 35 -27.33 -5.88 27.69
CA ILE A 35 -26.23 -4.92 27.76
C ILE A 35 -26.72 -3.57 28.24
N LEU A 36 -27.85 -3.07 27.69
CA LEU A 36 -28.47 -1.82 28.16
C LEU A 36 -28.86 -1.92 29.64
N PHE A 37 -29.35 -3.09 30.07
CA PHE A 37 -29.69 -3.35 31.47
C PHE A 37 -28.44 -3.32 32.36
N ALA A 38 -27.36 -3.97 31.95
CA ALA A 38 -26.09 -3.96 32.68
C ALA A 38 -25.47 -2.56 32.77
N MET A 39 -25.55 -1.77 31.69
CA MET A 39 -25.08 -0.39 31.68
C MET A 39 -25.88 0.51 32.61
N LYS A 40 -27.22 0.40 32.62
CA LYS A 40 -28.07 1.10 33.59
C LYS A 40 -27.69 0.74 35.03
N LEU A 41 -27.29 -0.51 35.27
CA LEU A 41 -26.86 -1.00 36.58
C LEU A 41 -25.50 -0.43 37.02
N GLN A 42 -24.55 -0.25 36.09
CA GLN A 42 -23.17 0.17 36.40
C GLN A 42 -22.92 1.69 36.32
N LEU A 43 -23.59 2.40 35.42
CA LEU A 43 -23.32 3.80 35.10
C LEU A 43 -24.43 4.77 35.52
N GLY A 44 -25.57 4.26 36.01
CA GLY A 44 -26.73 5.07 36.37
C GLY A 44 -27.65 5.35 35.17
N ASP A 45 -28.35 6.49 35.17
CA ASP A 45 -29.29 6.85 34.11
C ASP A 45 -28.54 7.30 32.84
N VAL A 46 -28.27 6.32 31.95
CA VAL A 46 -27.62 6.52 30.64
C VAL A 46 -28.64 6.82 29.52
N SER A 47 -29.86 7.26 29.85
CA SER A 47 -30.95 7.49 28.88
C SER A 47 -30.64 8.49 27.76
N GLN A 48 -29.58 9.29 27.89
CA GLN A 48 -29.08 10.19 26.82
C GLN A 48 -27.78 9.75 26.16
N ALA A 49 -27.14 8.67 26.62
CA ALA A 49 -25.92 8.17 26.00
C ALA A 49 -26.23 7.33 24.76
N HIS A 50 -25.63 7.70 23.65
CA HIS A 50 -25.74 6.93 22.41
C HIS A 50 -24.70 5.80 22.47
N VAL A 51 -25.17 4.59 22.79
CA VAL A 51 -24.33 3.40 22.98
C VAL A 51 -24.21 2.66 21.65
N THR A 52 -22.98 2.47 21.18
CA THR A 52 -22.70 1.64 20.01
C THR A 52 -22.15 0.30 20.49
N LEU A 53 -22.93 -0.76 20.31
CA LEU A 53 -22.43 -2.11 20.51
C LEU A 53 -21.61 -2.55 19.32
N VAL A 54 -20.43 -3.10 19.58
CA VAL A 54 -19.59 -3.74 18.59
C VAL A 54 -19.41 -5.18 19.00
N VAL A 55 -19.97 -6.10 18.24
CA VAL A 55 -19.74 -7.54 18.43
C VAL A 55 -18.43 -7.87 17.73
N ILE A 56 -17.53 -8.53 18.44
CA ILE A 56 -16.24 -9.01 17.92
C ILE A 56 -16.42 -10.50 17.63
N ASP A 57 -16.22 -10.89 16.38
CA ASP A 57 -16.16 -12.30 15.98
C ASP A 57 -14.78 -12.92 16.27
N ASP A 58 -14.70 -14.24 16.17
CA ASP A 58 -13.47 -15.02 16.42
C ASP A 58 -12.31 -14.56 15.52
N GLU A 59 -12.60 -14.08 14.31
CA GLU A 59 -11.61 -13.62 13.32
C GLU A 59 -10.97 -12.29 13.77
N THR A 60 -11.81 -11.34 14.17
CA THR A 60 -11.39 -10.05 14.75
C THR A 60 -10.65 -10.26 16.08
N GLU A 61 -11.01 -11.27 16.87
CA GLU A 61 -10.26 -11.64 18.07
C GLU A 61 -8.84 -12.14 17.72
N GLY A 62 -8.71 -12.93 16.64
CA GLY A 62 -7.41 -13.35 16.10
C GLY A 62 -6.53 -12.16 15.72
N VAL A 63 -7.10 -11.16 15.04
CA VAL A 63 -6.43 -9.91 14.67
C VAL A 63 -6.04 -9.10 15.91
N LEU A 64 -6.92 -8.97 16.89
CA LEU A 64 -6.62 -8.31 18.17
C LEU A 64 -5.45 -8.98 18.90
N GLY A 65 -5.41 -10.32 18.92
CA GLY A 65 -4.30 -11.09 19.48
C GLY A 65 -2.99 -10.83 18.74
N SER A 66 -3.02 -10.72 17.41
CA SER A 66 -1.86 -10.36 16.59
C SER A 66 -1.36 -8.95 16.90
N LEU A 67 -2.26 -7.97 16.98
CA LEU A 67 -1.95 -6.59 17.33
C LEU A 67 -1.30 -6.51 18.72
N ARG A 68 -1.86 -7.17 19.74
CA ARG A 68 -1.28 -7.20 21.10
C ARG A 68 0.19 -7.64 21.09
N ARG A 69 0.48 -8.78 20.45
CA ARG A 69 1.87 -9.29 20.32
C ARG A 69 2.78 -8.33 19.55
N GLY A 70 2.27 -7.73 18.48
CA GLY A 70 3.00 -6.74 17.69
C GLY A 70 3.36 -5.49 18.50
N PHE A 71 2.42 -4.97 19.29
CA PHE A 71 2.65 -3.82 20.16
C PHE A 71 3.61 -4.13 21.32
N ASP A 72 3.56 -5.34 21.89
CA ASP A 72 4.56 -5.78 22.87
C ASP A 72 5.97 -5.77 22.25
N THR A 73 6.11 -6.26 21.02
CA THR A 73 7.38 -6.22 20.27
C THR A 73 7.86 -4.78 20.03
N ILE A 74 6.96 -3.87 19.63
CA ILE A 74 7.27 -2.45 19.46
C ILE A 74 7.72 -1.83 20.79
N ARG A 75 7.01 -2.11 21.87
CA ARG A 75 7.32 -1.57 23.21
C ARG A 75 8.72 -1.97 23.66
N GLU A 76 9.07 -3.25 23.51
CA GLU A 76 10.38 -3.79 23.84
C GLU A 76 11.48 -3.14 22.99
N LYS A 77 11.26 -3.08 21.68
CA LYS A 77 12.20 -2.53 20.70
C LYS A 77 12.53 -1.05 20.95
N PHE A 78 11.52 -0.23 21.22
CA PHE A 78 11.68 1.21 21.44
C PHE A 78 11.89 1.59 22.92
N LYS A 79 11.97 0.60 23.82
CA LYS A 79 12.14 0.79 25.27
C LYS A 79 11.15 1.81 25.84
N LEU A 80 9.89 1.70 25.44
CA LEU A 80 8.86 2.66 25.86
C LEU A 80 8.53 2.46 27.33
N ASP A 81 8.96 3.39 28.17
CA ASP A 81 8.69 3.40 29.60
C ASP A 81 7.35 4.10 29.88
N TYR A 82 6.26 3.33 29.81
CA TYR A 82 4.91 3.80 30.14
C TYR A 82 4.39 3.11 31.40
N PRO A 83 3.83 3.85 32.36
CA PRO A 83 3.13 3.26 33.49
C PRO A 83 1.80 2.66 33.00
N GLY A 84 1.81 1.37 32.64
CA GLY A 84 0.63 0.61 32.23
C GLY A 84 0.79 -0.16 30.92
N ARG A 85 -0.31 -0.76 30.42
CA ARG A 85 -0.34 -1.35 29.08
C ARG A 85 -0.40 -0.22 28.05
N TRP A 86 0.65 -0.13 27.23
CA TRP A 86 0.67 0.68 26.02
C TRP A 86 0.64 -0.25 24.81
N PRO A 87 -0.23 0.01 23.82
CA PRO A 87 -1.30 1.00 23.84
C PRO A 87 -2.45 0.60 24.79
N PRO A 88 -3.34 1.54 25.17
CA PRO A 88 -4.57 1.22 25.86
C PRO A 88 -5.41 0.20 25.08
N GLU A 89 -6.10 -0.69 25.79
CA GLU A 89 -6.92 -1.75 25.18
C GLU A 89 -7.96 -1.19 24.21
N SER A 90 -8.51 -0.01 24.50
CA SER A 90 -9.47 0.65 23.63
C SER A 90 -8.90 1.03 22.26
N HIS A 91 -7.62 1.41 22.18
CA HIS A 91 -6.97 1.70 20.90
C HIS A 91 -6.70 0.40 20.13
N LEU A 92 -6.34 -0.69 20.82
CA LEU A 92 -6.16 -2.00 20.16
C LEU A 92 -7.45 -2.47 19.52
N LEU A 93 -8.57 -2.33 20.24
CA LEU A 93 -9.89 -2.68 19.73
C LEU A 93 -10.27 -1.83 18.51
N GLN A 94 -10.02 -0.53 18.52
CA GLN A 94 -10.29 0.31 17.35
C GLN A 94 -9.43 -0.06 16.13
N LEU A 95 -8.16 -0.43 16.36
CA LEU A 95 -7.28 -0.93 15.28
C LEU A 95 -7.72 -2.30 14.77
N ALA A 96 -8.18 -3.18 15.67
CA ALA A 96 -8.72 -4.48 15.30
C ALA A 96 -10.00 -4.32 14.48
N LEU A 97 -10.88 -3.39 14.83
CA LEU A 97 -12.08 -3.08 14.06
C LEU A 97 -11.77 -2.45 12.69
N LEU A 98 -10.69 -1.68 12.59
CA LEU A 98 -10.22 -1.18 11.30
C LEU A 98 -9.68 -2.32 10.41
N ALA A 99 -8.94 -3.24 11.01
CA ALA A 99 -8.42 -4.40 10.32
C ALA A 99 -9.53 -5.43 10.02
N SER A 100 -10.60 -5.46 10.81
CA SER A 100 -11.63 -6.50 10.80
C SER A 100 -10.96 -7.88 10.91
N ASP A 101 -11.06 -8.70 9.87
CA ASP A 101 -10.48 -10.02 9.66
C ASP A 101 -9.17 -9.98 8.83
N ASP A 102 -8.76 -8.80 8.35
CA ASP A 102 -7.60 -8.63 7.47
C ASP A 102 -6.28 -8.48 8.25
N VAL A 103 -5.52 -9.57 8.27
CA VAL A 103 -4.20 -9.65 8.90
C VAL A 103 -3.15 -8.76 8.21
N ASP A 104 -3.32 -8.46 6.92
CA ASP A 104 -2.40 -7.59 6.18
C ASP A 104 -2.58 -6.13 6.58
N ILE A 105 -3.82 -5.70 6.84
CA ILE A 105 -4.11 -4.38 7.44
C ILE A 105 -3.49 -4.29 8.84
N ALA A 106 -3.67 -5.29 9.69
CA ALA A 106 -3.06 -5.32 11.02
C ALA A 106 -1.52 -5.24 10.93
N SER A 107 -0.93 -5.97 9.99
CA SER A 107 0.52 -5.94 9.73
C SER A 107 0.99 -4.58 9.22
N PHE A 108 0.21 -3.92 8.35
CA PHE A 108 0.48 -2.55 7.91
C PHE A 108 0.47 -1.57 9.09
N LEU A 109 -0.53 -1.63 9.97
CA LEU A 109 -0.63 -0.77 11.15
C LEU A 109 0.58 -0.94 12.07
N LEU A 110 1.00 -2.18 12.32
CA LEU A 110 2.19 -2.49 13.11
C LEU A 110 3.48 -1.98 12.45
N ARG A 111 3.64 -2.13 11.12
CA ARG A 111 4.78 -1.58 10.37
C ARG A 111 4.80 -0.05 10.40
N PHE A 112 3.64 0.59 10.28
CA PHE A 112 3.51 2.05 10.33
C PHE A 112 3.86 2.60 11.72
N ILE A 113 3.34 1.99 12.78
CA ILE A 113 3.59 2.44 14.15
C ILE A 113 5.01 2.09 14.61
N GLY A 114 5.50 0.90 14.27
CA GLY A 114 6.84 0.42 14.62
C GLY A 114 7.94 0.87 13.67
N ASP A 115 7.70 1.88 12.84
CA ASP A 115 8.63 2.37 11.82
C ASP A 115 9.91 2.94 12.47
N GLU A 116 11.01 2.21 12.32
CA GLU A 116 12.34 2.59 12.85
C GLU A 116 12.84 3.90 12.28
N LEU A 117 12.47 4.26 11.05
CA LEU A 117 12.95 5.49 10.43
C LEU A 117 12.25 6.74 10.99
N ARG A 118 11.12 6.54 11.67
CA ARG A 118 10.38 7.61 12.35
C ARG A 118 10.73 7.71 13.83
N CYS A 119 11.16 6.61 14.47
CA CYS A 119 11.52 6.56 15.89
C CYS A 119 10.46 7.14 16.85
N ASP A 120 9.17 7.11 16.48
CA ASP A 120 8.09 7.69 17.29
C ASP A 120 6.80 6.85 17.26
N PRO A 121 6.80 5.65 17.88
CA PRO A 121 5.61 4.80 17.89
C PRO A 121 4.39 5.45 18.55
N VAL A 122 4.61 6.29 19.56
CA VAL A 122 3.54 6.99 20.28
C VAL A 122 2.88 8.02 19.37
N GLY A 123 3.66 8.83 18.65
CA GLY A 123 3.13 9.79 17.69
C GLY A 123 2.45 9.11 16.51
N GLN A 124 3.02 8.02 15.98
CA GLN A 124 2.38 7.26 14.90
C GLN A 124 1.04 6.65 15.32
N LEU A 125 0.95 6.10 16.53
CA LEU A 125 -0.32 5.62 17.07
C LEU A 125 -1.35 6.75 17.17
N LYS A 126 -0.95 7.95 17.64
CA LYS A 126 -1.84 9.13 17.67
C LYS A 126 -2.32 9.53 16.27
N VAL A 127 -1.47 9.39 15.26
CA VAL A 127 -1.85 9.63 13.86
C VAL A 127 -2.92 8.62 13.41
N CYS A 128 -2.74 7.32 13.70
CA CYS A 128 -3.76 6.31 13.42
C CYS A 128 -5.10 6.64 14.09
N MET A 129 -5.09 6.99 15.38
CA MET A 129 -6.32 7.34 16.12
C MET A 129 -7.04 8.54 15.51
N LYS A 130 -6.30 9.59 15.10
CA LYS A 130 -6.91 10.76 14.42
C LYS A 130 -7.62 10.39 13.12
N PHE A 131 -7.04 9.48 12.33
CA PHE A 131 -7.66 9.06 11.07
C PHE A 131 -8.84 8.12 11.27
N LEU A 132 -8.81 7.28 12.32
CA LEU A 132 -9.97 6.48 12.72
C LEU A 132 -11.16 7.38 13.04
N ASP A 133 -10.95 8.45 13.81
CA ASP A 133 -12.02 9.40 14.12
C ASP A 133 -12.55 10.11 12.86
N GLY A 134 -11.67 10.48 11.92
CA GLY A 134 -12.07 11.09 10.64
C GLY A 134 -12.66 10.11 9.61
N GLY A 135 -12.49 8.81 9.82
CA GLY A 135 -12.97 7.72 8.96
C GLY A 135 -14.32 7.13 9.39
N ARG A 136 -14.90 7.63 10.48
CA ARG A 136 -16.22 7.18 10.95
C ARG A 136 -17.32 7.59 9.98
N ILE A 137 -18.21 6.64 9.68
CA ILE A 137 -19.43 6.86 8.92
C ILE A 137 -20.38 7.67 9.80
N VAL A 138 -20.69 8.90 9.38
CA VAL A 138 -21.53 9.85 10.15
C VAL A 138 -22.89 9.23 10.56
N SER A 139 -23.45 8.36 9.72
CA SER A 139 -24.78 7.77 9.92
C SER A 139 -24.82 6.61 10.91
N SER A 140 -23.72 5.85 11.08
CA SER A 140 -23.69 4.64 11.92
C SER A 140 -22.62 4.68 13.03
N GLY A 141 -21.69 5.63 12.98
CA GLY A 141 -20.51 5.66 13.84
C GLY A 141 -19.51 4.53 13.56
N ALA A 142 -19.78 3.65 12.60
CA ALA A 142 -18.89 2.56 12.20
C ALA A 142 -17.66 3.10 11.46
N ILE A 143 -16.53 2.41 11.57
CA ILE A 143 -15.31 2.75 10.83
C ILE A 143 -15.49 2.26 9.40
N ASP A 144 -15.23 3.13 8.41
CA ASP A 144 -15.05 2.70 7.02
C ASP A 144 -13.56 2.37 6.81
N PRO A 145 -13.17 1.09 6.68
CA PRO A 145 -11.76 0.71 6.56
C PRO A 145 -11.11 1.29 5.31
N SER A 146 -11.82 1.26 4.17
CA SER A 146 -11.32 1.74 2.89
C SER A 146 -11.04 3.24 2.91
N ARG A 147 -11.95 4.02 3.50
CA ARG A 147 -11.76 5.46 3.70
C ARG A 147 -10.64 5.75 4.68
N THR A 148 -10.59 5.06 5.82
CA THR A 148 -9.58 5.27 6.86
C THR A 148 -8.17 4.95 6.35
N LEU A 149 -8.01 3.82 5.67
CA LEU A 149 -6.75 3.46 5.01
C LEU A 149 -6.37 4.45 3.92
N GLY A 150 -7.33 4.91 3.11
CA GLY A 150 -7.09 5.93 2.10
C GLY A 150 -6.54 7.23 2.68
N LEU A 151 -7.05 7.67 3.84
CA LEU A 151 -6.52 8.83 4.56
C LEU A 151 -5.10 8.60 5.08
N LEU A 152 -4.83 7.41 5.65
CA LEU A 152 -3.49 7.02 6.11
C LEU A 152 -2.47 6.98 4.96
N TYR A 153 -2.81 6.31 3.86
CA TYR A 153 -1.97 6.23 2.66
C TYR A 153 -1.70 7.61 2.05
N ARG A 154 -2.72 8.46 1.96
CA ARG A 154 -2.56 9.85 1.50
C ARG A 154 -1.63 10.64 2.42
N SER A 155 -1.72 10.46 3.72
CA SER A 155 -0.82 11.09 4.70
C SER A 155 0.63 10.64 4.52
N ILE A 156 0.85 9.34 4.36
CA ILE A 156 2.17 8.75 4.09
C ILE A 156 2.78 9.36 2.82
N LEU A 157 2.03 9.38 1.72
CA LEU A 157 2.50 9.91 0.43
C LEU A 157 2.73 11.43 0.47
N SER A 158 1.90 12.16 1.22
CA SER A 158 2.06 13.60 1.40
C SER A 158 3.27 13.97 2.25
N GLY A 159 3.80 13.02 3.04
CA GLY A 159 5.04 13.20 3.80
C GLY A 159 6.32 13.03 2.98
N ILE A 160 6.23 12.65 1.70
CA ILE A 160 7.40 12.59 0.81
C ILE A 160 7.82 14.01 0.43
N LEU A 161 9.12 14.30 0.51
CA LEU A 161 9.67 15.60 0.10
C LEU A 161 9.33 15.89 -1.38
N PRO A 162 8.97 17.13 -1.73
CA PRO A 162 8.60 17.49 -3.10
C PRO A 162 9.62 17.07 -4.16
N ASP A 163 10.92 17.18 -3.85
CA ASP A 163 12.01 16.80 -4.77
C ASP A 163 12.12 15.29 -5.01
N HIS A 164 11.63 14.49 -4.06
CA HIS A 164 11.66 13.03 -4.13
C HIS A 164 10.35 12.43 -4.64
N LEU A 165 9.24 13.16 -4.54
CA LEU A 165 7.91 12.67 -4.91
C LEU A 165 7.83 12.21 -6.38
N PRO A 166 8.38 12.92 -7.39
CA PRO A 166 8.33 12.45 -8.77
C PRO A 166 9.00 11.08 -8.97
N ILE A 167 10.10 10.83 -8.27
CA ILE A 167 10.83 9.56 -8.33
C ILE A 167 10.06 8.48 -7.59
N ALA A 168 9.53 8.78 -6.40
CA ALA A 168 8.68 7.89 -5.64
C ALA A 168 7.47 7.43 -6.47
N MET A 169 6.78 8.34 -7.15
CA MET A 169 5.65 8.01 -8.02
C MET A 169 6.04 7.14 -9.22
N ARG A 170 7.24 7.33 -9.78
CA ARG A 170 7.77 6.44 -10.83
C ARG A 170 8.05 5.04 -10.31
N ILE A 171 8.58 4.93 -9.10
CA ILE A 171 8.80 3.64 -8.43
C ILE A 171 7.46 2.97 -8.17
N LEU A 172 6.51 3.66 -7.53
CA LEU A 172 5.17 3.11 -7.27
C LEU A 172 4.45 2.67 -8.56
N ARG A 173 4.60 3.42 -9.65
CA ARG A 173 4.07 3.00 -10.96
C ARG A 173 4.74 1.72 -11.47
N LEU A 174 6.05 1.59 -11.32
CA LEU A 174 6.77 0.37 -11.68
C LEU A 174 6.28 -0.82 -10.84
N LEU A 175 6.11 -0.64 -9.53
CA LEU A 175 5.64 -1.69 -8.62
C LEU A 175 4.20 -2.10 -8.87
N ASN A 176 3.34 -1.14 -9.24
CA ASN A 176 1.94 -1.40 -9.53
C ASN A 176 1.73 -1.99 -10.94
N PHE A 177 2.74 -1.90 -11.80
CA PHE A 177 2.74 -2.50 -13.12
C PHE A 177 3.08 -3.99 -13.00
N HIS A 178 2.09 -4.86 -13.20
CA HIS A 178 2.16 -6.32 -12.96
C HIS A 178 3.14 -7.05 -13.90
N HIS A 179 4.45 -6.94 -13.66
CA HIS A 179 5.43 -7.59 -14.53
C HIS A 179 6.62 -8.18 -13.78
N HIS A 180 6.91 -9.43 -14.10
CA HIS A 180 8.12 -10.13 -13.72
C HIS A 180 9.29 -9.65 -14.60
N GLY A 181 10.47 -9.42 -14.02
CA GLY A 181 11.68 -9.17 -14.81
C GLY A 181 12.73 -8.30 -14.12
N LEU A 182 12.33 -7.27 -13.37
CA LEU A 182 13.26 -6.44 -12.58
C LEU A 182 13.30 -6.96 -11.15
N ASN A 183 14.16 -7.96 -10.92
CA ASN A 183 14.17 -8.75 -9.69
C ASN A 183 15.03 -8.16 -8.57
N THR A 184 15.73 -7.06 -8.83
CA THR A 184 16.65 -6.43 -7.88
C THR A 184 16.38 -4.92 -7.77
N VAL A 185 16.66 -4.34 -6.60
CA VAL A 185 16.65 -2.88 -6.41
C VAL A 185 17.59 -2.21 -7.42
N HIS A 186 18.74 -2.82 -7.68
CA HIS A 186 19.71 -2.33 -8.66
C HIS A 186 19.10 -2.21 -10.06
N ASP A 187 18.40 -3.24 -10.54
CA ASP A 187 17.77 -3.24 -11.86
C ASP A 187 16.62 -2.24 -11.94
N GLN A 188 15.81 -2.15 -10.87
CA GLN A 188 14.73 -1.17 -10.77
C GLN A 188 15.26 0.27 -10.81
N ALA A 189 16.31 0.57 -10.04
CA ALA A 189 16.95 1.89 -10.03
C ALA A 189 17.58 2.21 -11.39
N ARG A 190 18.33 1.28 -11.96
CA ARG A 190 18.98 1.44 -13.27
C ARG A 190 17.96 1.63 -14.40
N PHE A 191 16.86 0.87 -14.40
CA PHE A 191 15.76 1.04 -15.35
C PHE A 191 15.12 2.43 -15.24
N LEU A 192 14.77 2.85 -14.01
CA LEU A 192 14.15 4.15 -13.78
C LEU A 192 15.14 5.31 -13.97
N GLY A 193 16.44 5.04 -13.88
CA GLY A 193 17.60 5.91 -14.03
C GLY A 193 17.99 6.88 -12.91
N PRO A 194 17.38 6.95 -11.70
CA PRO A 194 18.05 7.58 -10.56
C PRO A 194 19.23 6.72 -10.08
N ASP A 195 20.20 7.36 -9.42
CA ASP A 195 21.21 6.61 -8.67
C ASP A 195 20.58 5.88 -7.45
N GLN A 196 21.30 4.91 -6.90
CA GLN A 196 20.78 4.07 -5.81
C GLN A 196 20.44 4.88 -4.55
N ALA A 197 21.22 5.91 -4.21
CA ALA A 197 20.95 6.72 -3.03
C ALA A 197 19.67 7.55 -3.22
N THR A 198 19.49 8.16 -4.38
CA THR A 198 18.27 8.89 -4.75
C THR A 198 17.05 7.95 -4.79
N PHE A 199 17.21 6.75 -5.33
CA PHE A 199 16.14 5.74 -5.35
C PHE A 199 15.68 5.38 -3.93
N HIS A 200 16.60 5.04 -3.03
CA HIS A 200 16.27 4.70 -1.63
C HIS A 200 15.66 5.87 -0.88
N ARG A 201 16.24 7.08 -0.99
CA ARG A 201 15.69 8.28 -0.34
C ARG A 201 14.25 8.56 -0.78
N SER A 202 13.92 8.27 -2.04
CA SER A 202 12.59 8.51 -2.59
C SER A 202 11.50 7.61 -2.01
N ILE A 203 11.86 6.43 -1.52
CA ILE A 203 10.93 5.47 -0.91
C ILE A 203 11.11 5.33 0.61
N GLN A 204 12.00 6.12 1.20
CA GLN A 204 12.33 6.06 2.63
C GLN A 204 11.13 6.32 3.56
N LYS A 205 10.09 7.01 3.09
CA LYS A 205 8.86 7.24 3.88
C LYS A 205 7.78 6.17 3.65
N LEU A 206 8.03 5.23 2.74
CA LEU A 206 7.08 4.20 2.30
C LEU A 206 7.30 2.83 2.94
N HIS A 207 8.24 2.68 3.89
CA HIS A 207 8.60 1.38 4.49
C HIS A 207 7.44 0.63 5.16
N CYS A 208 6.33 1.31 5.47
CA CYS A 208 5.13 0.69 6.01
C CYS A 208 4.25 0.00 4.95
N VAL A 209 4.27 0.51 3.70
CA VAL A 209 3.45 0.06 2.57
C VAL A 209 4.25 -0.61 1.46
N VAL A 210 5.56 -0.40 1.45
CA VAL A 210 6.52 -0.93 0.48
C VAL A 210 7.67 -1.60 1.24
N TYR A 211 7.97 -2.83 0.88
CA TYR A 211 9.18 -3.51 1.34
C TYR A 211 10.39 -2.93 0.61
N VAL A 212 11.32 -2.39 1.38
CA VAL A 212 12.60 -1.87 0.89
C VAL A 212 13.70 -2.79 1.42
N PRO A 213 14.38 -3.55 0.55
CA PRO A 213 15.47 -4.42 0.96
C PRO A 213 16.61 -3.63 1.63
N PRO A 214 17.31 -4.23 2.61
CA PRO A 214 18.54 -3.66 3.15
C PRO A 214 19.64 -3.61 2.07
N VAL A 215 20.65 -2.77 2.29
CA VAL A 215 21.69 -2.45 1.28
C VAL A 215 22.43 -3.69 0.78
N ASN A 216 22.68 -4.67 1.66
CA ASN A 216 23.34 -5.94 1.34
C ASN A 216 22.48 -6.88 0.46
N GLU A 217 21.18 -6.64 0.36
CA GLU A 217 20.23 -7.45 -0.42
C GLU A 217 19.78 -6.75 -1.71
N CYS A 218 20.23 -5.50 -1.97
CA CYS A 218 19.81 -4.73 -3.14
C CYS A 218 20.12 -5.38 -4.49
N ASN A 219 21.09 -6.31 -4.53
CA ASN A 219 21.48 -7.03 -5.74
C ASN A 219 20.76 -8.37 -5.91
N THR A 220 19.98 -8.80 -4.92
CA THR A 220 19.29 -10.10 -4.91
C THR A 220 17.78 -9.96 -4.75
N THR A 221 17.31 -8.79 -4.34
CA THR A 221 15.93 -8.60 -3.93
C THR A 221 15.41 -7.26 -4.45
N ALA A 222 14.17 -7.27 -4.95
CA ALA A 222 13.47 -6.12 -5.48
C ALA A 222 12.63 -5.42 -4.40
N VAL A 223 12.36 -4.13 -4.64
CA VAL A 223 11.29 -3.42 -3.91
C VAL A 223 9.94 -3.99 -4.34
N ARG A 224 9.01 -4.14 -3.40
CA ARG A 224 7.64 -4.62 -3.65
C ARG A 224 6.63 -3.96 -2.72
N ILE A 225 5.40 -3.81 -3.18
CA ILE A 225 4.28 -3.39 -2.33
C ILE A 225 3.94 -4.55 -1.38
N TYR A 226 3.68 -4.24 -0.10
CA TYR A 226 3.32 -5.28 0.88
C TYR A 226 1.93 -5.84 0.63
N ASP A 227 0.97 -4.96 0.38
CA ASP A 227 -0.45 -5.31 0.39
C ASP A 227 -1.20 -4.69 -0.79
N HIS A 228 -2.16 -5.47 -1.30
CA HIS A 228 -2.99 -5.13 -2.44
C HIS A 228 -3.90 -3.91 -2.19
N SER A 229 -4.33 -3.66 -0.94
CA SER A 229 -5.19 -2.49 -0.63
C SER A 229 -4.49 -1.16 -0.92
N PHE A 230 -3.16 -1.12 -0.84
CA PHE A 230 -2.39 0.06 -1.21
C PHE A 230 -2.33 0.26 -2.73
N SER A 231 -2.20 -0.83 -3.49
CA SER A 231 -2.33 -0.81 -4.95
C SER A 231 -3.72 -0.35 -5.38
N ASP A 232 -4.77 -0.90 -4.78
CA ASP A 232 -6.16 -0.51 -5.07
C ASP A 232 -6.42 0.95 -4.73
N PHE A 233 -5.84 1.45 -3.63
CA PHE A 233 -5.87 2.88 -3.31
C PHE A 233 -5.23 3.73 -4.40
N LEU A 234 -4.03 3.37 -4.89
CA LEU A 234 -3.33 4.14 -5.92
C LEU A 234 -4.11 4.18 -7.25
N GLU A 235 -4.96 3.19 -7.50
CA GLU A 235 -5.75 3.07 -8.72
C GLU A 235 -7.17 3.62 -8.62
N ASP A 236 -7.57 4.09 -7.46
CA ASP A 236 -8.82 4.79 -7.26
C ASP A 236 -8.53 6.29 -7.28
N SER A 237 -8.97 6.98 -8.34
CA SER A 237 -8.73 8.41 -8.51
C SER A 237 -9.40 9.26 -7.44
N ASP A 238 -10.54 8.83 -6.92
CA ASP A 238 -11.30 9.56 -5.92
C ASP A 238 -10.61 9.45 -4.56
N ARG A 239 -10.09 8.26 -4.23
CA ARG A 239 -9.36 8.00 -2.98
C ARG A 239 -7.95 8.56 -2.99
N SER A 240 -7.19 8.43 -4.08
CA SER A 240 -5.77 8.84 -4.14
C SER A 240 -5.54 10.27 -4.61
N GLY A 241 -6.48 10.86 -5.37
CA GLY A 241 -6.38 12.22 -5.89
C GLY A 241 -5.11 12.44 -6.71
N LYS A 242 -4.23 13.36 -6.27
CA LYS A 242 -2.97 13.67 -6.97
C LYS A 242 -1.98 12.50 -7.05
N PHE A 243 -2.19 11.45 -6.26
CA PHE A 243 -1.34 10.26 -6.25
C PHE A 243 -1.87 9.14 -7.16
N TYR A 244 -2.94 9.40 -7.91
CA TYR A 244 -3.57 8.43 -8.78
C TYR A 244 -2.62 7.86 -9.85
N LEU A 245 -2.65 6.53 -9.98
CA LEU A 245 -1.94 5.73 -10.96
C LEU A 245 -2.96 4.86 -11.70
N LYS A 246 -3.19 5.18 -12.98
CA LYS A 246 -4.06 4.36 -13.82
C LYS A 246 -3.49 2.94 -14.00
N ARG A 247 -4.24 1.91 -13.59
CA ARG A 247 -3.86 0.49 -13.74
C ARG A 247 -3.50 0.18 -15.19
N GLY A 248 -2.41 -0.56 -15.38
CA GLY A 248 -2.01 -1.10 -16.69
C GLY A 248 -1.63 -0.04 -17.75
N VAL A 249 -1.53 1.23 -17.37
CA VAL A 249 -1.13 2.33 -18.27
C VAL A 249 0.26 2.80 -17.87
N PRO A 250 1.33 2.41 -18.60
CA PRO A 250 2.66 2.63 -18.08
C PRO A 250 3.12 4.09 -17.99
N GLY A 251 2.40 5.12 -18.39
CA GLY A 251 2.87 6.53 -18.34
C GLY A 251 4.11 6.83 -19.22
N TYR A 252 4.08 7.96 -19.92
CA TYR A 252 5.03 8.30 -21.01
C TYR A 252 6.51 8.00 -20.75
N ASN A 253 7.03 8.44 -19.60
CA ASN A 253 8.43 8.23 -19.21
C ASN A 253 8.84 6.75 -19.14
N PHE A 254 7.91 5.84 -18.84
CA PHE A 254 8.19 4.40 -18.82
C PHE A 254 8.45 3.88 -20.24
N ALA A 255 7.65 4.27 -21.23
CA ALA A 255 7.86 3.85 -22.62
C ALA A 255 9.21 4.36 -23.13
N LEU A 256 9.55 5.62 -22.85
CA LEU A 256 10.86 6.17 -23.20
C LEU A 256 12.01 5.41 -22.55
N ARG A 257 11.87 4.99 -21.28
CA ARG A 257 12.87 4.15 -20.61
C ARG A 257 13.01 2.79 -21.28
N CYS A 258 11.90 2.14 -21.63
CA CYS A 258 11.96 0.88 -22.38
C CYS A 258 12.68 1.05 -23.71
N LEU A 259 12.29 2.03 -24.53
CA LEU A 259 12.95 2.30 -25.82
C LEU A 259 14.44 2.60 -25.66
N HIS A 260 14.80 3.39 -24.64
CA HIS A 260 16.20 3.67 -24.32
C HIS A 260 16.99 2.39 -24.03
N TRP A 261 16.46 1.48 -23.20
CA TRP A 261 17.15 0.23 -22.86
C TRP A 261 17.22 -0.75 -24.03
N ILE A 262 16.20 -0.77 -24.90
CA ILE A 262 16.27 -1.58 -26.13
C ILE A 262 17.36 -1.06 -27.06
N GLU A 263 17.47 0.26 -27.23
CA GLU A 263 18.48 0.86 -28.10
C GLU A 263 19.90 0.78 -27.52
N ASN A 264 20.06 0.95 -26.20
CA ASN A 264 21.36 1.19 -25.58
C ASN A 264 21.89 0.00 -24.78
N SER A 265 21.16 -1.12 -24.71
CA SER A 265 21.68 -2.35 -24.11
C SER A 265 22.97 -2.77 -24.81
N THR A 266 23.96 -3.11 -24.00
CA THR A 266 25.30 -3.51 -24.45
C THR A 266 25.40 -5.00 -24.75
N GLY A 267 24.34 -5.78 -24.47
CA GLY A 267 24.35 -7.24 -24.52
C GLY A 267 25.15 -7.89 -23.39
N LEU A 268 25.60 -7.11 -22.40
CA LEU A 268 26.23 -7.64 -21.19
C LEU A 268 25.18 -8.33 -20.30
N PRO A 269 25.57 -9.37 -19.53
CA PRO A 269 24.65 -10.07 -18.62
C PRO A 269 23.94 -9.13 -17.62
N SER A 270 24.61 -8.05 -17.22
CA SER A 270 24.05 -7.01 -16.34
C SER A 270 22.90 -6.20 -16.96
N ASP A 271 22.75 -6.23 -18.28
CA ASP A 271 21.74 -5.47 -19.02
C ASP A 271 20.59 -6.37 -19.49
N GLU A 272 20.80 -7.69 -19.48
CA GLU A 272 19.88 -8.67 -20.05
C GLU A 272 18.50 -8.61 -19.39
N ALA A 273 18.43 -8.52 -18.06
CA ALA A 273 17.17 -8.42 -17.33
C ALA A 273 16.39 -7.15 -17.70
N ILE A 274 17.09 -6.00 -17.76
CA ILE A 274 16.48 -4.71 -18.07
C ILE A 274 16.06 -4.64 -19.55
N PHE A 275 16.89 -5.19 -20.45
CA PHE A 275 16.58 -5.30 -21.87
C PHE A 275 15.36 -6.18 -22.09
N SER A 276 15.34 -7.41 -21.53
CA SER A 276 14.21 -8.33 -21.63
C SER A 276 12.92 -7.72 -21.09
N PHE A 277 13.00 -7.10 -19.92
CA PHE A 277 11.89 -6.34 -19.34
C PHE A 277 11.42 -5.23 -20.28
N SER A 278 12.34 -4.49 -20.88
CA SER A 278 12.02 -3.37 -21.76
C SER A 278 11.39 -3.80 -23.07
N VAL A 279 11.85 -4.89 -23.69
CA VAL A 279 11.25 -5.46 -24.91
C VAL A 279 9.84 -5.98 -24.62
N SER A 280 9.66 -6.68 -23.49
CA SER A 280 8.36 -7.28 -23.12
C SER A 280 7.29 -6.23 -22.82
N ASN A 281 7.69 -5.08 -22.27
CA ASN A 281 6.76 -4.08 -21.73
C ASN A 281 6.71 -2.77 -22.52
N GLY A 282 7.76 -2.47 -23.28
CA GLY A 282 7.90 -1.19 -23.98
C GLY A 282 6.84 -0.96 -25.02
N TRP A 283 6.44 -2.00 -25.76
CA TRP A 283 5.45 -1.88 -26.82
C TRP A 283 4.06 -1.58 -26.28
N GLY A 284 3.58 -2.37 -25.31
CA GLY A 284 2.31 -2.10 -24.64
C GLY A 284 2.29 -0.73 -23.93
N ALA A 285 3.45 -0.29 -23.42
CA ALA A 285 3.60 1.06 -22.90
C ALA A 285 3.38 2.12 -23.98
N CYS A 286 3.90 1.94 -25.18
CA CYS A 286 3.73 2.92 -26.27
C CYS A 286 2.26 3.11 -26.66
N CYS A 287 1.44 2.05 -26.65
CA CYS A 287 0.03 2.12 -27.07
C CYS A 287 -0.89 2.86 -26.09
N ASN A 288 -0.59 2.79 -24.79
CA ASN A 288 -1.47 3.31 -23.74
C ASN A 288 -1.07 4.75 -23.36
N ARG A 289 -1.17 5.71 -24.29
CA ARG A 289 -0.75 7.11 -24.06
C ARG A 289 -1.91 8.08 -24.30
N SER A 290 -1.80 9.25 -23.67
CA SER A 290 -2.64 10.41 -23.97
C SER A 290 -2.11 11.09 -25.24
N ASP A 291 -3.04 11.60 -26.05
CA ASP A 291 -2.78 12.16 -27.37
C ASP A 291 -1.69 13.25 -27.38
N ASP A 292 -1.59 14.03 -26.30
CA ASP A 292 -0.62 15.11 -26.14
C ASP A 292 0.85 14.65 -26.15
N LEU A 293 1.10 13.37 -25.85
CA LEU A 293 2.44 12.80 -25.73
C LEU A 293 2.86 11.98 -26.95
N ILE A 294 1.95 11.83 -27.92
CA ILE A 294 2.18 11.09 -29.17
C ILE A 294 3.30 11.71 -30.02
N PRO A 295 3.38 13.03 -30.25
CA PRO A 295 4.41 13.60 -31.13
C PRO A 295 5.85 13.31 -30.66
N GLY A 296 6.09 13.39 -29.35
CA GLY A 296 7.40 13.09 -28.77
C GLY A 296 7.77 11.61 -28.89
N LEU A 297 6.78 10.72 -28.74
CA LEU A 297 6.97 9.29 -28.93
C LEU A 297 7.23 8.94 -30.40
N ILE A 298 6.48 9.53 -31.35
CA ILE A 298 6.68 9.34 -32.79
C ILE A 298 8.10 9.77 -33.19
N ASN A 299 8.53 10.97 -32.80
CA ASN A 299 9.89 11.45 -33.10
C ASN A 299 10.97 10.47 -32.59
N ARG A 300 10.74 9.89 -31.41
CA ARG A 300 11.65 8.89 -30.87
C ARG A 300 11.63 7.60 -31.69
N LEU A 301 10.45 7.13 -32.09
CA LEU A 301 10.27 5.92 -32.90
C LEU A 301 10.82 6.05 -34.32
N GLU A 302 10.73 7.23 -34.93
CA GLU A 302 11.34 7.52 -36.25
C GLU A 302 12.87 7.34 -36.24
N ARG A 303 13.49 7.57 -35.08
CA ARG A 303 14.94 7.41 -34.87
C ARG A 303 15.31 6.07 -34.26
N PHE A 304 14.33 5.21 -34.01
CA PHE A 304 14.53 3.94 -33.33
C PHE A 304 15.11 2.90 -34.31
N ASP A 305 16.22 2.28 -33.92
CA ASP A 305 16.86 1.22 -34.73
C ASP A 305 16.18 -0.13 -34.49
N PHE A 306 15.16 -0.44 -35.30
CA PHE A 306 14.43 -1.71 -35.22
C PHE A 306 15.30 -2.93 -35.52
N CYS A 307 16.44 -2.79 -36.20
CA CYS A 307 17.36 -3.91 -36.45
C CYS A 307 17.97 -4.47 -35.16
N ARG A 308 18.02 -3.66 -34.08
CA ARG A 308 18.44 -4.16 -32.76
C ARG A 308 17.47 -5.16 -32.16
N LEU A 309 16.18 -5.08 -32.47
CA LEU A 309 15.20 -6.08 -31.99
C LEU A 309 15.43 -7.45 -32.63
N THR A 310 15.83 -7.47 -33.90
CA THR A 310 16.07 -8.70 -34.65
C THR A 310 17.44 -9.30 -34.35
N ASN A 311 18.45 -8.47 -34.09
CA ASN A 311 19.85 -8.89 -33.90
C ASN A 311 20.21 -9.16 -32.43
N ALA A 312 19.57 -8.48 -31.48
CA ALA A 312 19.81 -8.67 -30.06
C ALA A 312 18.87 -9.76 -29.51
N HIS A 313 19.42 -10.95 -29.28
CA HIS A 313 18.91 -11.93 -28.32
C HIS A 313 17.59 -12.67 -28.59
N ILE A 314 16.83 -12.45 -29.68
CA ILE A 314 15.68 -13.36 -29.97
C ILE A 314 16.18 -14.82 -30.20
N GLY A 315 17.41 -15.01 -30.67
CA GLY A 315 18.03 -16.32 -30.83
C GLY A 315 18.50 -17.01 -29.54
N GLN A 316 18.67 -16.27 -28.43
CA GLN A 316 19.13 -16.79 -27.13
C GLN A 316 18.09 -16.63 -26.00
N ALA A 317 17.08 -15.79 -26.19
CA ALA A 317 15.96 -15.66 -25.28
C ALA A 317 15.21 -16.99 -25.19
N SER A 318 14.93 -17.41 -23.95
CA SER A 318 14.07 -18.55 -23.66
C SER A 318 12.81 -18.52 -24.54
N ASP A 319 12.44 -19.67 -25.11
CA ASP A 319 11.27 -19.79 -26.00
C ASP A 319 9.97 -19.27 -25.37
N CYS A 320 9.91 -19.13 -24.04
CA CYS A 320 8.74 -18.59 -23.35
C CYS A 320 8.51 -17.08 -23.53
N TRP A 321 9.50 -16.28 -23.97
CA TRP A 321 9.33 -14.82 -24.06
C TRP A 321 8.94 -14.34 -25.46
N LYS A 322 9.28 -15.11 -26.49
CA LYS A 322 9.00 -14.77 -27.90
C LYS A 322 7.52 -14.40 -28.12
N PRO A 323 6.52 -15.16 -27.64
CA PRO A 323 5.11 -14.83 -27.86
C PRO A 323 4.71 -13.48 -27.24
N MET A 324 5.22 -13.14 -26.04
CA MET A 324 4.88 -11.87 -25.37
C MET A 324 5.45 -10.67 -26.12
N VAL A 325 6.68 -10.79 -26.63
CA VAL A 325 7.31 -9.74 -27.43
C VAL A 325 6.55 -9.52 -28.74
N TYR A 326 6.22 -10.60 -29.45
CA TYR A 326 5.47 -10.51 -30.71
C TYR A 326 4.06 -9.97 -30.51
N ASP A 327 3.33 -10.40 -29.47
CA ASP A 327 1.99 -9.89 -29.16
C ASP A 327 2.02 -8.41 -28.79
N GLY A 328 2.96 -7.99 -27.94
CA GLY A 328 3.16 -6.59 -27.59
C GLY A 328 3.48 -5.73 -28.81
N PHE A 329 4.41 -6.18 -29.66
CA PHE A 329 4.78 -5.48 -30.88
C PHE A 329 3.65 -5.43 -31.91
N ALA A 330 2.89 -6.50 -32.08
CA ALA A 330 1.73 -6.54 -32.98
C ALA A 330 0.64 -5.53 -32.54
N LYS A 331 0.33 -5.47 -31.24
CA LYS A 331 -0.56 -4.47 -30.66
C LYS A 331 -0.06 -3.04 -30.88
N PHE A 332 1.26 -2.85 -30.78
CA PHE A 332 1.89 -1.58 -31.10
C PHE A 332 1.75 -1.17 -32.57
N LEU A 333 1.95 -2.09 -33.51
CA LEU A 333 1.74 -1.80 -34.94
C LEU A 333 0.27 -1.47 -35.22
N GLN A 334 -0.67 -2.23 -34.69
CA GLN A 334 -2.11 -1.95 -34.83
C GLN A 334 -2.46 -0.55 -34.32
N TRP A 335 -1.95 -0.18 -33.14
CA TRP A 335 -2.11 1.16 -32.59
C TRP A 335 -1.49 2.23 -33.49
N LEU A 336 -0.27 2.02 -33.99
CA LEU A 336 0.40 2.96 -34.88
C LEU A 336 -0.39 3.19 -36.18
N PHE A 337 -0.93 2.13 -36.79
CA PHE A 337 -1.79 2.24 -37.98
C PHE A 337 -3.10 2.98 -37.71
N SER A 338 -3.65 2.88 -36.50
CA SER A 338 -4.86 3.62 -36.11
C SER A 338 -4.63 5.13 -36.00
N LEU A 339 -3.39 5.60 -35.89
CA LEU A 339 -3.07 7.04 -35.86
C LEU A 339 -3.00 7.69 -37.25
N VAL A 340 -2.89 6.88 -38.31
CA VAL A 340 -2.72 7.35 -39.70
C VAL A 340 -4.01 7.14 -40.52
N SER A 341 -4.93 6.32 -40.02
CA SER A 341 -6.25 6.04 -40.64
C SER A 341 -7.29 7.08 -40.22
#